data_AF-A0A8C3CDH0-F1
#
_entry.id   AF-A0A8C3CDH0-F1
#
_cell.length_a   1.000
_cell.length_b   1.000
_cell.length_c   1.000
_cell.angle_alpha   90.00
_cell.angle_beta   90.00
_cell.angle_gamma   90.00
#
_symmetry.space_group_name_H-M   'P 1'
#
loop_
_entity.id
_entity.type
_entity.pdbx_description
1 polymer ?
#
loop_
_entity_poly.entity_id
_entity_poly.type
_entity_poly.pdbx_seq_one_letter_code
_entity_poly.pdbx_strand_id
1 'polypeptide(L)' 'MKSFQPSGSLWNPNITVCKIETGLEVNFTTSSLGLEYFIILALIKQYYVLLEKNMGAKVIFC' A
#
# COMPACT_ATOMS: atom_id res chain seq x y z
N MET A 1 32.41 22.32 9.84
CA MET A 1 30.98 22.32 9.43
C MET A 1 30.51 20.87 9.38
N LYS A 2 29.66 20.43 10.32
CA LYS A 2 28.98 19.13 10.23
C LYS A 2 27.70 19.34 9.43
N SER A 3 27.56 18.66 8.29
CA SER A 3 26.35 18.71 7.48
C SER A 3 25.16 18.24 8.31
N PHE A 4 24.11 19.05 8.37
CA PHE A 4 22.82 18.68 8.94
C PHE A 4 22.21 17.62 8.02
N GLN A 5 22.45 16.34 8.30
CA GLN A 5 21.63 15.29 7.72
C GLN A 5 20.25 15.42 8.37
N PRO A 6 19.15 15.52 7.60
CA PRO A 6 17.84 15.41 8.21
C PRO A 6 17.83 14.09 8.99
N SER A 7 17.28 14.10 10.19
CA SER A 7 17.10 12.92 11.05
C SER A 7 16.07 11.96 10.43
N GLY A 8 16.25 11.61 9.15
CA GLY A 8 15.52 10.55 8.48
C GLY A 8 16.06 9.23 9.01
N SER A 9 15.17 8.41 9.57
CA SER A 9 15.53 7.05 9.96
C SER A 9 16.02 6.29 8.73
N LEU A 10 17.16 5.60 8.82
CA LEU A 10 17.61 4.62 7.83
C LEU A 10 16.75 3.34 7.83
N TRP A 11 15.62 3.37 8.54
CA TRP A 11 14.72 2.25 8.69
C TRP A 11 14.07 1.91 7.35
N ASN A 12 14.35 0.69 6.90
CA ASN A 12 13.60 0.03 5.86
C ASN A 12 12.66 -0.98 6.55
N PRO A 13 11.32 -0.78 6.45
CA PRO A 13 10.34 -1.67 7.10
C PRO A 13 10.26 -3.06 6.48
N ASN A 14 10.85 -3.31 5.29
CA ASN A 14 10.77 -4.60 4.58
C ASN A 14 9.34 -5.18 4.56
N ILE A 15 8.36 -4.35 4.19
CA ILE A 15 6.94 -4.70 4.25
C ILE A 15 6.67 -5.85 3.29
N THR A 16 6.02 -6.89 3.80
CA THR A 16 5.48 -8.00 3.01
C THR A 16 3.99 -8.14 3.30
N VAL A 17 3.24 -8.56 2.28
CA VAL A 17 1.79 -8.71 2.36
C VAL A 17 1.42 -10.05 1.75
N CYS A 18 0.67 -10.85 2.50
CA CYS A 18 0.17 -12.15 2.06
C CYS A 18 -1.34 -12.23 2.24
N LYS A 19 -2.05 -12.80 1.27
CA LYS A 19 -3.48 -13.09 1.39
C LYS A 19 -3.65 -14.42 2.09
N ILE A 20 -4.44 -14.43 3.16
CA ILE A 20 -4.81 -15.62 3.92
C ILE A 20 -6.33 -15.88 3.78
N GLU A 21 -6.82 -17.02 4.25
CA GLU A 21 -8.23 -17.41 4.09
C GLU A 21 -9.21 -16.38 4.67
N THR A 22 -8.85 -15.74 5.78
CA THR A 22 -9.70 -14.78 6.51
C THR A 22 -9.36 -13.32 6.25
N GLY A 23 -8.36 -13.00 5.41
CA GLY A 23 -7.96 -11.61 5.18
C GLY A 23 -6.56 -11.41 4.61
N LEU A 24 -5.86 -10.39 5.14
CA LEU A 24 -4.50 -10.01 4.77
C LEU A 24 -3.60 -10.06 5.99
N GLU A 25 -2.46 -10.74 5.85
CA GLU A 25 -1.36 -10.69 6.81
C GLU A 25 -0.32 -9.68 6.32
N VAL A 26 0.02 -8.70 7.15
CA VAL A 26 0.99 -7.65 6.84
C VAL A 26 2.13 -7.74 7.84
N ASN A 27 3.34 -8.01 7.33
CA ASN A 27 4.53 -8.13 8.14
C ASN A 27 5.50 -7.00 7.81
N PHE A 28 6.08 -6.38 8.83
CA PHE A 28 7.07 -5.32 8.68
C PHE A 28 8.01 -5.31 9.89
N THR A 29 9.24 -4.84 9.70
CA THR A 29 10.19 -4.58 10.78
C THR A 29 9.89 -3.23 11.41
N THR A 30 10.00 -3.09 12.73
CA THR A 30 9.87 -1.79 13.40
C THR A 30 11.22 -1.11 13.55
N SER A 31 11.22 0.23 13.66
CA SER A 31 12.39 1.02 14.03
C SER A 31 12.48 1.15 15.55
N SER A 32 13.69 1.15 16.10
CA SER A 32 13.91 1.47 17.51
C SER A 32 13.59 2.93 17.88
N LEU A 33 13.46 3.81 16.88
CA LEU A 33 13.09 5.22 17.04
C LEU A 33 11.58 5.47 16.95
N GLY A 34 10.80 4.51 16.43
CA GLY A 34 9.37 4.67 16.23
C GLY A 34 8.57 4.11 17.42
N LEU A 35 7.76 4.97 18.02
CA LEU A 35 6.90 4.61 19.16
C LEU A 35 5.54 4.07 18.72
N GLU A 36 5.03 4.55 17.58
CA GLU A 36 3.72 4.19 17.04
C GLU A 36 3.80 4.08 15.51
N TYR A 37 2.96 3.20 14.95
CA TYR A 37 2.89 2.93 13.51
C TYR A 37 1.43 2.90 13.06
N PHE A 38 1.14 3.56 11.94
CA PHE A 38 -0.17 3.54 11.30
C PHE A 38 -0.11 2.75 10.01
N ILE A 39 -0.99 1.75 9.87
CA ILE A 39 -1.14 0.95 8.65
C ILE A 39 -2.44 1.37 7.98
N ILE A 40 -2.35 1.88 6.75
CA ILE A 40 -3.52 2.26 5.95
C ILE A 40 -3.70 1.20 4.85
N LEU A 41 -4.78 0.43 4.96
CA LEU A 41 -5.22 -0.49 3.90
C LEU A 41 -6.29 0.22 3.05
N ALA A 42 -6.00 0.46 1.77
CA ALA A 42 -6.92 1.09 0.84
C ALA A 42 -7.24 0.15 -0.34
N LEU A 43 -8.53 -0.12 -0.55
CA LEU A 43 -8.99 -0.82 -1.74
C LEU A 43 -9.06 0.17 -2.91
N ILE A 44 -8.06 0.13 -3.78
CA ILE A 44 -8.13 0.84 -5.06
C ILE A 44 -9.03 -0.01 -5.97
N LYS A 45 -10.25 0.46 -6.25
CA LYS A 45 -11.12 -0.18 -7.25
C LYS A 45 -10.42 -0.13 -8.60
N GLN A 46 -10.01 -1.29 -9.12
CA GLN A 46 -9.46 -1.41 -10.46
C GLN A 46 -10.63 -1.46 -11.46
N TYR A 47 -10.81 -0.41 -12.24
CA TYR A 47 -11.86 -0.34 -13.25
C TYR A 47 -11.34 -0.90 -14.58
N TYR A 48 -12.01 -1.93 -15.09
CA TYR A 48 -11.83 -2.38 -16.47
C TYR A 48 -12.90 -1.72 -17.33
N VAL A 49 -12.49 -0.83 -18.24
CA VAL A 49 -13.39 -0.24 -19.23
C VAL A 49 -13.34 -1.11 -20.48
N LEU A 50 -14.36 -1.95 -20.68
CA LEU A 50 -14.56 -2.63 -21.96
C LEU A 50 -15.17 -1.62 -22.93
N LEU A 51 -14.39 -1.22 -23.95
CA LEU A 51 -14.88 -0.41 -25.06
C LEU A 51 -15.48 -1.35 -26.12
N GLU A 52 -16.78 -1.64 -26.02
CA GLU A 52 -17.49 -2.34 -27.08
C GLU A 52 -17.76 -1.38 -28.25
N LYS A 53 -17.41 -1.81 -29.46
CA LYS A 53 -17.28 -0.99 -30.67
C LYS A 53 -18.56 -0.30 -31.17
N ASN A 54 -19.72 -0.49 -30.53
CA ASN A 54 -20.96 0.19 -30.88
C ASN A 54 -21.82 0.44 -29.63
N MET A 55 -21.70 1.67 -29.09
CA MET A 55 -22.61 2.33 -28.15
C MET A 55 -22.77 1.74 -26.73
N GLY A 56 -22.15 2.42 -25.75
CA GLY A 56 -22.43 2.30 -24.32
C GLY A 56 -21.25 1.73 -23.52
N ALA A 57 -20.53 2.59 -22.79
CA ALA A 57 -19.53 2.12 -21.83
C ALA A 57 -20.24 1.44 -20.65
N LYS A 58 -20.10 0.12 -20.52
CA LYS A 58 -20.60 -0.63 -19.37
C LYS A 58 -19.48 -0.71 -18.32
N VAL A 59 -19.63 0.04 -17.24
CA VAL A 59 -18.72 -0.06 -16.08
C VAL A 59 -19.14 -1.27 -15.25
N ILE A 60 -18.22 -2.23 -15.09
CA ILE A 60 -18.43 -3.42 -14.25
C ILE A 60 -17.70 -3.19 -12.93
N PHE A 61 -18.42 -3.33 -11.83
CA PHE A 61 -17.86 -3.35 -10.47
C PHE A 61 -17.62 -4.80 -10.08
N CYS A 62 -16.36 -5.20 -9.94
CA CYS A 62 -15.97 -6.50 -9.35
C CYS A 62 -15.50 -6.31 -7.91
#